data_AF-A0A842HHU2-F1
#
_entry.id   AF-A0A842HHU2-F1
#
_cell.length_a   1.000
_cell.length_b   1.000
_cell.length_c   1.000
_cell.angle_alpha   90.00
_cell.angle_beta   90.00
_cell.angle_gamma   90.00
#
_symmetry.space_group_name_H-M   'P 1'
#
loop_
_entity.id
_entity.type
_entity.pdbx_description
1 polymer ?
#
loop_
_entity_poly.entity_id
_entity_poly.type
_entity_poly.pdbx_seq_one_letter_code
_entity_poly.pdbx_strand_id
1 'polypeptide(L)'
;MQSASNWRPAGALQWPTLRKAGTGILALVAVAVGLPRASAVDAAEPAPAVRSAQPESLPDFIYCRLEAGEKTIRIPAGEYRVVPDNGTHLRLENLHGVTLDGTGVTFICTETTRAILAENCTDLKLKGFTIDYDPLPFTQGTIVEISPDRKSHTVEIQAGFPPAESATTFKHSIYTPEGELRYGEYHNLQLEVLPGNRLRIFDLHPNKDGGEQLGDTVVISSEHLTGRYDPHAVHLDGCTGTVIEDVTLYASPCFGFYEERSSGSVYRRCVIDRKPGRLHSLNADAFHSKFARVGPQILSCSAGWMGDDAVNICGSYHVVTGVEGDRVRVLAKRSLDIEVGDTVQLLDRDGRRLPEATVLAIESDGTRTDADTRGLEELNILPPVRELLKRSYLITLDVAPEMAFGGVIGSSSRMGNGFTIRDCTFGHNRSRGILVKASDGEISGNRLTDSRMQAIKVAPEYIWLESGYSEDLIIRDNIIERPGAQAILIGAFGPWPIHRAIDIINNTIVSDVFPCIEIQGLDDGIVEGNSFHRLDGSPVDNPVWTH
;
A
#
# COMPACT_ATOMS: atom_id res chain seq x y z
N MET A 1 23.07 34.76 -16.05
CA MET A 1 23.12 34.28 -17.45
C MET A 1 22.19 33.10 -17.58
N GLN A 2 21.37 33.13 -18.62
CA GLN A 2 20.18 32.32 -18.84
C GLN A 2 20.50 30.86 -19.20
N SER A 3 19.66 29.94 -18.73
CA SER A 3 19.06 28.92 -19.60
C SER A 3 17.71 28.51 -19.03
N ALA A 4 16.64 28.98 -19.66
CA ALA A 4 15.26 28.64 -19.38
C ALA A 4 14.95 27.23 -19.89
N SER A 5 14.48 26.34 -19.03
CA SER A 5 13.87 25.07 -19.41
C SER A 5 12.36 25.25 -19.49
N ASN A 6 11.83 25.22 -20.71
CA ASN A 6 10.40 25.27 -21.00
C ASN A 6 9.69 24.04 -20.43
N TRP A 7 8.95 24.21 -19.34
CA TRP A 7 7.93 23.25 -18.91
C TRP A 7 6.61 23.56 -19.64
N ARG A 8 6.07 22.59 -20.38
CA ARG A 8 4.66 22.56 -20.79
C ARG A 8 3.95 21.50 -19.95
N PRO A 9 2.92 21.85 -19.15
CA PRO A 9 2.10 20.86 -18.48
C PRO A 9 1.18 20.17 -19.50
N ALA A 10 1.20 18.83 -19.54
CA ALA A 10 0.18 18.05 -20.21
C ALA A 10 -1.19 18.39 -19.58
N GLY A 11 -2.14 18.71 -20.46
CA GLY A 11 -3.33 19.47 -20.14
C GLY A 11 -4.35 18.75 -19.28
N ALA A 12 -5.02 19.57 -18.47
CA ALA A 12 -6.36 19.31 -17.96
C ALA A 12 -7.32 19.06 -19.15
N LEU A 13 -7.99 17.92 -19.17
CA LEU A 13 -9.07 17.64 -20.11
C LEU A 13 -10.41 17.99 -19.46
N GLN A 14 -11.06 18.98 -20.07
CA GLN A 14 -12.42 19.39 -19.83
C GLN A 14 -13.41 18.33 -20.36
N TRP A 15 -14.51 18.18 -19.63
CA TRP A 15 -15.69 17.39 -19.98
C TRP A 15 -16.40 17.94 -21.24
N PRO A 16 -16.89 17.06 -22.14
CA PRO A 16 -17.99 17.41 -23.02
C PRO A 16 -19.27 16.63 -22.68
N THR A 17 -20.34 17.41 -22.68
CA THR A 17 -21.76 17.08 -22.53
C THR A 17 -22.33 16.11 -23.58
N LEU A 18 -23.29 15.30 -23.13
CA LEU A 18 -24.30 14.53 -23.86
C LEU A 18 -24.84 15.19 -25.16
N ARG A 19 -24.92 14.40 -26.23
CA ARG A 19 -26.01 14.48 -27.24
C ARG A 19 -26.41 13.10 -27.75
N LYS A 20 -27.73 12.87 -27.80
CA LYS A 20 -28.43 11.67 -28.29
C LYS A 20 -28.63 11.68 -29.82
N ALA A 21 -28.84 10.46 -30.31
CA ALA A 21 -29.74 10.01 -31.39
C ALA A 21 -29.27 10.00 -32.86
N GLY A 22 -29.51 8.85 -33.52
CA GLY A 22 -29.50 8.71 -34.97
C GLY A 22 -29.41 7.26 -35.48
N THR A 23 -30.56 6.62 -35.61
CA THR A 23 -30.85 5.30 -36.21
C THR A 23 -30.41 5.14 -37.69
N GLY A 24 -30.08 3.91 -38.11
CA GLY A 24 -29.97 3.54 -39.53
C GLY A 24 -29.74 2.04 -39.77
N ILE A 25 -30.81 1.34 -40.13
CA ILE A 25 -30.89 -0.09 -40.51
C ILE A 25 -30.41 -0.29 -41.95
N LEU A 26 -29.71 -1.40 -42.27
CA LEU A 26 -29.90 -2.08 -43.55
C LEU A 26 -29.55 -3.58 -43.44
N ALA A 27 -30.56 -4.41 -43.69
CA ALA A 27 -30.45 -5.87 -43.82
C ALA A 27 -30.17 -6.26 -45.28
N LEU A 28 -29.46 -7.37 -45.49
CA LEU A 28 -29.48 -8.08 -46.76
C LEU A 28 -29.46 -9.60 -46.51
N VAL A 29 -30.52 -10.21 -47.04
CA VAL A 29 -30.88 -11.63 -47.04
C VAL A 29 -30.18 -12.32 -48.20
N ALA A 30 -29.68 -13.54 -47.99
CA ALA A 30 -29.46 -14.50 -49.08
C ALA A 30 -29.89 -15.90 -48.62
N VAL A 31 -30.79 -16.49 -49.40
CA VAL A 31 -31.34 -17.85 -49.28
C VAL A 31 -30.87 -18.64 -50.50
N ALA A 32 -30.38 -19.87 -50.34
CA ALA A 32 -30.78 -21.05 -51.15
C ALA A 32 -30.07 -22.32 -50.66
N VAL A 33 -30.81 -23.32 -50.15
CA VAL A 33 -31.26 -24.59 -50.79
C VAL A 33 -30.15 -25.64 -50.98
N GLY A 34 -30.37 -26.85 -50.41
CA GLY A 34 -29.43 -27.97 -50.44
C GLY A 34 -29.93 -29.26 -51.11
N LEU A 35 -29.26 -30.37 -50.73
CA LEU A 35 -29.47 -31.83 -50.95
C LEU A 35 -28.37 -32.52 -51.79
N PRO A 36 -28.12 -33.85 -51.66
CA PRO A 36 -27.91 -34.63 -50.43
C PRO A 36 -26.76 -35.69 -50.48
N ARG A 37 -26.33 -36.09 -49.26
CA ARG A 37 -25.79 -37.39 -48.74
C ARG A 37 -24.73 -38.22 -49.48
N ALA A 38 -23.67 -38.55 -48.72
CA ALA A 38 -23.09 -39.90 -48.65
C ALA A 38 -22.75 -40.24 -47.18
N SER A 39 -23.08 -41.47 -46.76
CA SER A 39 -22.94 -42.02 -45.40
C SER A 39 -21.56 -42.63 -45.15
N ALA A 40 -20.96 -42.39 -43.98
CA ALA A 40 -19.87 -43.19 -43.46
C ALA A 40 -19.90 -43.24 -41.92
N VAL A 41 -20.22 -44.45 -41.44
CA VAL A 41 -19.76 -45.18 -40.24
C VAL A 41 -19.44 -44.39 -38.95
N ASP A 42 -20.25 -44.65 -37.92
CA ASP A 42 -20.11 -44.19 -36.53
C ASP A 42 -18.78 -44.63 -35.88
N ALA A 43 -17.96 -43.64 -35.52
CA ALA A 43 -17.02 -43.74 -34.41
C ALA A 43 -17.53 -42.78 -33.32
N ALA A 44 -17.83 -43.31 -32.14
CA ALA A 44 -18.37 -42.52 -31.03
C ALA A 44 -17.41 -41.40 -30.63
N GLU A 45 -17.79 -40.16 -30.94
CA GLU A 45 -17.14 -38.96 -30.41
C GLU A 45 -17.38 -38.89 -28.89
N PRO A 46 -16.38 -38.47 -28.09
CA PRO A 46 -16.62 -38.14 -26.70
C PRO A 46 -17.66 -37.02 -26.63
N ALA A 47 -18.65 -37.20 -25.76
CA ALA A 47 -19.74 -36.25 -25.59
C ALA A 47 -19.20 -34.81 -25.51
N PRO A 48 -19.79 -33.85 -26.25
CA PRO A 48 -19.39 -32.47 -26.11
C PRO A 48 -19.58 -32.08 -24.65
N ALA A 49 -18.51 -31.62 -24.01
CA ALA A 49 -18.61 -30.95 -22.73
C ALA A 49 -19.73 -29.92 -22.89
N VAL A 50 -20.79 -30.07 -22.09
CA VAL A 50 -21.86 -29.08 -22.00
C VAL A 50 -21.16 -27.77 -21.71
N ARG A 51 -21.04 -26.91 -22.72
CA ARG A 51 -20.78 -25.49 -22.51
C ARG A 51 -21.99 -25.01 -21.75
N SER A 52 -21.92 -25.05 -20.42
CA SER A 52 -22.84 -24.29 -19.59
C SER A 52 -22.85 -22.89 -20.15
N ALA A 53 -24.05 -22.33 -20.37
CA ALA A 53 -24.21 -20.91 -20.68
C ALA A 53 -23.21 -20.13 -19.81
N GLN A 54 -22.37 -19.29 -20.42
CA GLN A 54 -21.43 -18.51 -19.63
C GLN A 54 -22.22 -17.84 -18.51
N PRO A 55 -21.81 -18.01 -17.24
CA PRO A 55 -22.50 -17.33 -16.17
C PRO A 55 -22.42 -15.82 -16.46
N GLU A 56 -23.46 -15.11 -16.06
CA GLU A 56 -23.42 -13.65 -15.91
C GLU A 56 -22.07 -13.24 -15.31
N SER A 57 -21.57 -12.04 -15.65
CA SER A 57 -20.29 -11.58 -15.09
C SER A 57 -20.32 -11.70 -13.57
N LEU A 58 -19.18 -11.97 -12.94
CA LEU A 58 -19.13 -12.14 -11.48
C LEU A 58 -19.78 -10.95 -10.73
N PRO A 59 -19.55 -9.68 -11.14
CA PRO A 59 -20.28 -8.55 -10.58
C PRO A 59 -21.80 -8.66 -10.76
N ASP A 60 -22.30 -8.96 -11.96
CA ASP A 60 -23.75 -9.09 -12.23
C ASP A 60 -24.39 -10.18 -11.36
N PHE A 61 -23.72 -11.32 -11.19
CA PHE A 61 -24.16 -12.42 -10.33
C PHE A 61 -24.34 -11.96 -8.87
N ILE A 62 -23.41 -11.14 -8.38
CA ILE A 62 -23.43 -10.60 -7.01
C ILE A 62 -24.53 -9.54 -6.90
N TYR A 63 -24.56 -8.56 -7.81
CA TYR A 63 -25.50 -7.45 -7.78
C TYR A 63 -26.96 -7.92 -7.85
N CYS A 64 -27.27 -8.86 -8.74
CA CYS A 64 -28.62 -9.42 -8.85
C CYS A 64 -29.12 -10.01 -7.51
N ARG A 65 -28.24 -10.67 -6.74
CA ARG A 65 -28.59 -11.25 -5.42
C ARG A 65 -28.70 -10.20 -4.33
N LEU A 66 -27.84 -9.19 -4.36
CA LEU A 66 -27.95 -8.03 -3.47
C LEU A 66 -29.28 -7.29 -3.70
N GLU A 67 -29.67 -7.08 -4.96
CA GLU A 67 -30.96 -6.50 -5.34
C GLU A 67 -32.15 -7.36 -4.91
N ALA A 68 -32.00 -8.69 -4.93
CA ALA A 68 -32.98 -9.63 -4.39
C ALA A 68 -33.04 -9.64 -2.85
N GLY A 69 -32.17 -8.88 -2.17
CA GLY A 69 -32.13 -8.75 -0.72
C GLY A 69 -31.36 -9.86 0.00
N GLU A 70 -30.58 -10.67 -0.72
CA GLU A 70 -29.75 -11.71 -0.11
C GLU A 70 -28.64 -11.10 0.75
N LYS A 71 -28.45 -11.63 1.96
CA LYS A 71 -27.40 -11.21 2.91
C LYS A 71 -26.21 -12.16 2.95
N THR A 72 -26.34 -13.35 2.38
CA THR A 72 -25.25 -14.33 2.31
C THR A 72 -25.22 -14.92 0.92
N ILE A 73 -24.26 -14.46 0.13
CA ILE A 73 -24.13 -14.82 -1.28
C ILE A 73 -22.93 -15.76 -1.40
N ARG A 74 -23.21 -17.02 -1.70
CA ARG A 74 -22.17 -17.98 -2.05
C ARG A 74 -21.96 -17.97 -3.57
N ILE A 75 -20.75 -17.60 -3.97
CA ILE A 75 -20.36 -17.57 -5.37
C ILE A 75 -19.97 -18.99 -5.78
N PRO A 76 -20.42 -19.50 -6.93
CA PRO A 76 -19.97 -20.78 -7.45
C PRO A 76 -18.45 -20.81 -7.61
N ALA A 77 -17.82 -21.94 -7.28
CA ALA A 77 -16.39 -22.11 -7.48
C ALA A 77 -16.06 -22.03 -8.98
N GLY A 78 -14.96 -21.38 -9.32
CA GLY A 78 -14.57 -21.16 -10.71
C GLY A 78 -13.56 -20.04 -10.87
N GLU A 79 -12.99 -19.94 -12.07
CA GLU A 79 -12.18 -18.80 -12.48
C GLU A 79 -13.07 -17.77 -13.19
N TYR A 80 -12.98 -16.52 -12.74
CA TYR A 80 -13.74 -15.39 -13.25
C TYR A 80 -12.76 -14.31 -13.70
N ARG A 81 -12.73 -14.07 -15.01
CA ARG A 81 -12.01 -12.93 -15.58
C ARG A 81 -12.96 -11.74 -15.58
N VAL A 82 -12.67 -10.76 -14.74
CA VAL A 82 -13.55 -9.62 -14.50
C VAL A 82 -12.98 -8.41 -15.22
N VAL A 83 -13.83 -7.72 -15.97
CA VAL A 83 -13.52 -6.44 -16.62
C VAL A 83 -13.92 -5.32 -15.66
N PRO A 84 -13.08 -4.27 -15.48
CA PRO A 84 -13.43 -3.20 -14.57
C PRO A 84 -14.52 -2.30 -15.15
N ASP A 85 -15.37 -1.78 -14.27
CA ASP A 85 -16.21 -0.63 -14.55
C ASP A 85 -15.63 0.60 -13.86
N ASN A 86 -15.35 1.64 -14.64
CA ASN A 86 -14.76 2.90 -14.17
C ASN A 86 -13.57 2.71 -13.21
N GLY A 87 -12.63 1.83 -13.57
CA GLY A 87 -11.41 1.57 -12.82
C GLY A 87 -11.53 0.58 -11.67
N THR A 88 -12.67 -0.10 -11.46
CA THR A 88 -12.83 -1.09 -10.38
C THR A 88 -13.56 -2.34 -10.87
N HIS A 89 -13.03 -3.53 -10.56
CA HIS A 89 -13.58 -4.80 -11.03
C HIS A 89 -14.84 -5.25 -10.26
N LEU A 90 -14.90 -5.01 -8.95
CA LEU A 90 -16.06 -5.26 -8.12
C LEU A 90 -16.24 -4.11 -7.12
N ARG A 91 -17.41 -3.48 -7.14
CA ARG A 91 -17.74 -2.36 -6.26
C ARG A 91 -18.89 -2.74 -5.33
N LEU A 92 -18.71 -2.54 -4.04
CA LEU A 92 -19.67 -2.88 -2.99
C LEU A 92 -19.97 -1.61 -2.20
N GLU A 93 -21.16 -1.03 -2.39
CA GLU A 93 -21.49 0.26 -1.78
C GLU A 93 -22.66 0.11 -0.81
N ASN A 94 -22.57 0.78 0.35
CA ASN A 94 -23.67 0.93 1.31
C ASN A 94 -24.28 -0.42 1.74
N LEU A 95 -23.45 -1.47 1.84
CA LEU A 95 -23.89 -2.80 2.26
C LEU A 95 -23.88 -2.90 3.79
N HIS A 96 -24.94 -3.49 4.34
CA HIS A 96 -25.07 -3.71 5.78
C HIS A 96 -25.35 -5.18 6.08
N GLY A 97 -24.46 -5.82 6.85
CA GLY A 97 -24.59 -7.21 7.28
C GLY A 97 -24.57 -8.23 6.13
N VAL A 98 -23.75 -7.98 5.10
CA VAL A 98 -23.64 -8.85 3.91
C VAL A 98 -22.40 -9.73 4.02
N THR A 99 -22.53 -11.00 3.66
CA THR A 99 -21.42 -11.93 3.47
C THR A 99 -21.32 -12.37 2.02
N LEU A 100 -20.16 -12.17 1.41
CA LEU A 100 -19.78 -12.76 0.13
C LEU A 100 -18.80 -13.91 0.38
N ASP A 101 -19.24 -15.13 0.09
CA ASP A 101 -18.43 -16.34 0.18
C ASP A 101 -17.93 -16.73 -1.22
N GLY A 102 -16.69 -16.34 -1.50
CA GLY A 102 -15.93 -16.68 -2.69
C GLY A 102 -15.03 -17.91 -2.51
N THR A 103 -15.33 -18.82 -1.58
CA THR A 103 -14.51 -20.04 -1.40
C THR A 103 -14.45 -20.84 -2.71
N GLY A 104 -13.25 -20.99 -3.26
CA GLY A 104 -13.01 -21.66 -4.55
C GLY A 104 -13.16 -20.75 -5.77
N VAL A 105 -13.25 -19.43 -5.57
CA VAL A 105 -13.27 -18.42 -6.62
C VAL A 105 -11.86 -17.90 -6.88
N THR A 106 -11.44 -17.97 -8.15
CA THR A 106 -10.28 -17.24 -8.66
C THR A 106 -10.77 -16.01 -9.42
N PHE A 107 -10.53 -14.83 -8.87
CA PHE A 107 -10.84 -13.52 -9.43
C PHE A 107 -9.61 -13.00 -10.20
N ILE A 108 -9.69 -13.03 -11.53
CA ILE A 108 -8.65 -12.51 -12.41
C ILE A 108 -9.06 -11.12 -12.90
N CYS A 109 -8.33 -10.10 -12.47
CA CYS A 109 -8.47 -8.73 -12.96
C CYS A 109 -7.91 -8.64 -14.38
N THR A 110 -8.70 -8.16 -15.36
CA THR A 110 -8.25 -8.03 -16.74
C THR A 110 -7.50 -6.73 -17.03
N GLU A 111 -7.49 -5.79 -16.08
CA GLU A 111 -6.72 -4.55 -16.16
C GLU A 111 -5.95 -4.31 -14.84
N THR A 112 -4.85 -3.57 -14.88
CA THR A 112 -4.01 -3.29 -13.70
C THR A 112 -4.57 -2.15 -12.84
N THR A 113 -5.84 -2.28 -12.43
CA THR A 113 -6.57 -1.34 -11.57
C THR A 113 -7.22 -2.08 -10.39
N ARG A 114 -7.95 -1.37 -9.53
CA ARG A 114 -8.53 -1.92 -8.31
C ARG A 114 -9.40 -3.16 -8.52
N ALA A 115 -9.14 -4.22 -7.75
CA ALA A 115 -9.93 -5.45 -7.81
C ALA A 115 -11.27 -5.26 -7.09
N ILE A 116 -11.24 -4.96 -5.80
CA ILE A 116 -12.43 -4.81 -4.97
C ILE A 116 -12.40 -3.45 -4.27
N LEU A 117 -13.51 -2.73 -4.33
CA LEU A 117 -13.79 -1.55 -3.52
C LEU A 117 -15.03 -1.81 -2.67
N ALA A 118 -14.90 -1.64 -1.36
CA ALA A 118 -16.04 -1.55 -0.46
C ALA A 118 -16.12 -0.12 0.08
N GLU A 119 -17.25 0.54 -0.15
CA GLU A 119 -17.51 1.93 0.24
C GLU A 119 -18.70 1.99 1.20
N ASN A 120 -18.52 2.66 2.33
CA ASN A 120 -19.57 2.94 3.31
C ASN A 120 -20.33 1.69 3.80
N CYS A 121 -19.63 0.56 3.93
CA CYS A 121 -20.23 -0.70 4.35
C CYS A 121 -20.16 -0.89 5.87
N THR A 122 -21.13 -1.58 6.45
CA THR A 122 -21.13 -1.99 7.87
C THR A 122 -21.30 -3.49 7.98
N ASP A 123 -20.45 -4.15 8.75
CA ASP A 123 -20.50 -5.61 8.96
C ASP A 123 -20.46 -6.40 7.64
N LEU A 124 -19.65 -5.94 6.67
CA LEU A 124 -19.39 -6.67 5.43
C LEU A 124 -18.39 -7.80 5.69
N LYS A 125 -18.67 -9.01 5.20
CA LYS A 125 -17.72 -10.13 5.21
C LYS A 125 -17.35 -10.56 3.80
N LEU A 126 -16.06 -10.54 3.47
CA LEU A 126 -15.49 -11.12 2.26
C LEU A 126 -14.69 -12.36 2.63
N LYS A 127 -15.05 -13.51 2.07
CA LYS A 127 -14.43 -14.79 2.43
C LYS A 127 -13.92 -15.57 1.22
N GLY A 128 -12.70 -16.10 1.30
CA GLY A 128 -12.26 -17.22 0.44
C GLY A 128 -11.81 -16.87 -0.98
N PHE A 129 -11.79 -15.59 -1.36
CA PHE A 129 -11.38 -15.16 -2.70
C PHE A 129 -9.88 -15.37 -2.93
N THR A 130 -9.53 -15.81 -4.14
CA THR A 130 -8.16 -15.74 -4.66
C THR A 130 -8.10 -14.68 -5.75
N ILE A 131 -7.28 -13.66 -5.61
CA ILE A 131 -7.20 -12.52 -6.54
C ILE A 131 -5.83 -12.49 -7.23
N ASP A 132 -5.84 -12.34 -8.55
CA ASP A 132 -4.65 -12.16 -9.39
C ASP A 132 -4.96 -11.26 -10.60
N TYR A 133 -3.94 -10.94 -11.37
CA TYR A 133 -4.02 -10.01 -12.50
C TYR A 133 -3.48 -10.66 -13.78
N ASP A 134 -4.15 -10.40 -14.90
CA ASP A 134 -3.68 -10.78 -16.23
C ASP A 134 -4.19 -9.76 -17.28
N PRO A 135 -3.33 -8.83 -17.76
CA PRO A 135 -1.87 -8.77 -17.55
C PRO A 135 -1.42 -8.39 -16.13
N LEU A 136 -0.17 -8.70 -15.78
CA LEU A 136 0.40 -8.39 -14.47
C LEU A 136 0.64 -6.89 -14.27
N PRO A 137 0.56 -6.40 -13.02
CA PRO A 137 0.89 -5.02 -12.64
C PRO A 137 2.41 -4.76 -12.52
N PHE A 138 3.24 -5.73 -12.88
CA PHE A 138 4.68 -5.59 -12.96
C PHE A 138 5.23 -6.45 -14.10
N THR A 139 6.38 -6.02 -14.62
CA THR A 139 7.21 -6.80 -15.53
C THR A 139 8.51 -7.21 -14.87
N GLN A 140 9.14 -8.24 -15.42
CA GLN A 140 10.37 -8.84 -14.93
C GLN A 140 11.33 -9.06 -16.10
N GLY A 141 12.61 -8.76 -15.89
CA GLY A 141 13.62 -8.93 -16.94
C GLY A 141 15.03 -9.05 -16.41
N THR A 142 15.94 -9.56 -17.23
CA THR A 142 17.35 -9.77 -16.87
C THR A 142 18.20 -8.58 -17.28
N ILE A 143 19.10 -8.12 -16.40
CA ILE A 143 20.09 -7.09 -16.73
C ILE A 143 21.12 -7.67 -17.70
N VAL A 144 21.16 -7.12 -18.91
CA VAL A 144 22.06 -7.56 -20.00
C VAL A 144 23.18 -6.58 -20.30
N GLU A 145 23.08 -5.35 -19.80
CA GLU A 145 24.10 -4.30 -19.96
C GLU A 145 24.05 -3.36 -18.76
N ILE A 146 25.21 -2.93 -18.26
CA ILE A 146 25.35 -1.89 -17.23
C ILE A 146 26.31 -0.83 -17.79
N SER A 147 25.93 0.45 -17.72
CA SER A 147 26.80 1.52 -18.20
C SER A 147 28.07 1.64 -17.34
N PRO A 148 29.21 2.05 -17.91
CA PRO A 148 30.46 2.16 -17.15
C PRO A 148 30.39 3.09 -15.92
N ASP A 149 29.54 4.12 -15.97
CA ASP A 149 29.29 5.05 -14.87
C ASP A 149 28.20 4.58 -13.90
N ARG A 150 27.59 3.42 -14.17
CA ARG A 150 26.50 2.79 -13.41
C ARG A 150 25.27 3.66 -13.22
N LYS A 151 25.06 4.64 -14.10
CA LYS A 151 23.85 5.48 -14.09
C LYS A 151 22.71 4.90 -14.90
N SER A 152 22.95 3.80 -15.60
CA SER A 152 21.93 3.11 -16.38
C SER A 152 22.25 1.63 -16.55
N HIS A 153 21.21 0.84 -16.75
CA HIS A 153 21.31 -0.55 -17.19
C HIS A 153 20.20 -0.90 -18.18
N THR A 154 20.49 -1.83 -19.09
CA THR A 154 19.52 -2.37 -20.05
C THR A 154 19.00 -3.71 -19.54
N VAL A 155 17.68 -3.84 -19.52
CA VAL A 155 16.95 -5.03 -19.09
C VAL A 155 16.29 -5.68 -20.31
N GLU A 156 16.48 -6.98 -20.47
CA GLU A 156 15.73 -7.81 -21.42
C GLU A 156 14.53 -8.45 -20.71
N ILE A 157 13.32 -8.08 -21.13
CA ILE A 157 12.09 -8.53 -20.49
C ILE A 157 11.87 -10.02 -20.76
N GLN A 158 11.62 -10.79 -19.71
CA GLN A 158 11.43 -12.23 -19.77
C GLN A 158 10.09 -12.59 -20.45
N ALA A 159 10.07 -13.71 -21.15
CA ALA A 159 8.86 -14.20 -21.80
C ALA A 159 7.75 -14.49 -20.78
N GLY A 160 6.51 -14.11 -21.11
CA GLY A 160 5.34 -14.29 -20.24
C GLY A 160 5.09 -13.13 -19.27
N PHE A 161 5.97 -12.14 -19.21
CA PHE A 161 5.73 -10.89 -18.49
C PHE A 161 5.22 -9.78 -19.42
N PRO A 162 4.53 -8.76 -18.87
CA PRO A 162 4.13 -7.57 -19.63
C PRO A 162 5.32 -6.95 -20.40
N PRO A 163 5.12 -6.48 -21.64
CA PRO A 163 6.21 -5.99 -22.48
C PRO A 163 6.85 -4.70 -21.93
N ALA A 164 8.06 -4.37 -22.40
CA ALA A 164 8.81 -3.19 -21.96
C ALA A 164 8.01 -1.87 -22.08
N GLU A 165 7.13 -1.77 -23.08
CA GLU A 165 6.26 -0.59 -23.29
C GLU A 165 5.21 -0.37 -22.19
N SER A 166 4.91 -1.41 -21.40
CA SER A 166 3.98 -1.31 -20.29
C SER A 166 4.64 -0.86 -18.97
N ALA A 167 5.97 -0.81 -18.90
CA ALA A 167 6.69 -0.48 -17.68
C ALA A 167 6.45 0.99 -17.26
N THR A 168 6.29 1.23 -15.96
CA THR A 168 6.03 2.56 -15.40
C THR A 168 7.07 2.95 -14.36
N THR A 169 7.29 4.25 -14.24
CA THR A 169 8.19 4.84 -13.23
C THR A 169 7.52 4.88 -11.86
N PHE A 170 7.58 3.77 -11.12
CA PHE A 170 7.09 3.70 -9.74
C PHE A 170 8.19 3.25 -8.77
N LYS A 171 8.48 1.95 -8.76
CA LYS A 171 9.54 1.31 -7.99
C LYS A 171 10.14 0.21 -8.84
N HIS A 172 11.44 0.01 -8.75
CA HIS A 172 12.04 -1.23 -9.22
C HIS A 172 12.81 -1.91 -8.10
N SER A 173 12.94 -3.22 -8.21
CA SER A 173 13.66 -4.08 -7.27
C SER A 173 14.57 -4.99 -8.07
N ILE A 174 15.81 -5.14 -7.61
CA ILE A 174 16.83 -5.93 -8.29
C ILE A 174 17.10 -7.16 -7.46
N TYR A 175 17.04 -8.33 -8.07
CA TYR A 175 17.23 -9.63 -7.46
C TYR A 175 18.46 -10.32 -8.09
N THR A 176 19.16 -11.13 -7.30
CA THR A 176 20.20 -12.03 -7.81
C THR A 176 19.57 -13.06 -8.77
N PRO A 177 20.37 -13.75 -9.60
CA PRO A 177 19.87 -14.84 -10.45
C PRO A 177 19.14 -15.95 -9.69
N GLU A 178 19.50 -16.15 -8.41
CA GLU A 178 18.89 -17.12 -7.51
C GLU A 178 17.55 -16.65 -6.92
N GLY A 179 17.16 -15.39 -7.17
CA GLY A 179 15.90 -14.80 -6.74
C GLY A 179 15.93 -14.18 -5.34
N GLU A 180 17.11 -13.96 -4.78
CA GLU A 180 17.28 -13.17 -3.55
C GLU A 180 17.26 -11.69 -3.90
N LEU A 181 16.58 -10.86 -3.11
CA LEU A 181 16.64 -9.41 -3.33
C LEU A 181 18.11 -8.96 -3.18
N ARG A 182 18.64 -8.13 -4.08
CA ARG A 182 20.04 -7.70 -4.02
C ARG A 182 20.16 -6.45 -3.17
N TYR A 183 19.45 -5.39 -3.55
CA TYR A 183 19.49 -4.10 -2.88
C TYR A 183 18.10 -3.44 -2.82
N GLY A 184 17.93 -2.57 -1.83
CA GLY A 184 16.65 -2.29 -1.20
C GLY A 184 15.98 -0.97 -1.50
N GLU A 185 16.49 -0.01 -2.28
CA GLU A 185 15.71 1.20 -2.61
C GLU A 185 16.09 1.79 -3.98
N TYR A 186 15.15 1.77 -4.94
CA TYR A 186 15.35 2.45 -6.22
C TYR A 186 14.09 3.24 -6.63
N HIS A 187 14.07 4.49 -6.18
CA HIS A 187 13.14 5.51 -6.64
C HIS A 187 13.89 6.53 -7.49
N ASN A 188 13.16 7.37 -8.23
CA ASN A 188 13.75 8.43 -9.07
C ASN A 188 14.58 7.91 -10.26
N LEU A 189 13.94 7.06 -11.07
CA LEU A 189 14.50 6.54 -12.31
C LEU A 189 13.74 7.09 -13.52
N GLN A 190 14.35 6.95 -14.69
CA GLN A 190 13.70 7.15 -15.98
C GLN A 190 13.76 5.88 -16.82
N LEU A 191 12.83 5.77 -17.78
CA LEU A 191 12.66 4.61 -18.65
C LEU A 191 12.77 4.99 -20.12
N GLU A 192 13.47 4.18 -20.89
CA GLU A 192 13.52 4.24 -22.36
C GLU A 192 13.23 2.84 -22.92
N VAL A 193 12.18 2.72 -23.73
CA VAL A 193 11.86 1.47 -24.42
C VAL A 193 12.78 1.28 -25.61
N LEU A 194 13.46 0.14 -25.68
CA LEU A 194 14.42 -0.21 -26.72
C LEU A 194 13.90 -1.35 -27.62
N PRO A 195 14.42 -1.48 -28.86
CA PRO A 195 14.06 -2.58 -29.74
C PRO A 195 14.36 -3.97 -29.14
N GLY A 196 13.48 -4.92 -29.44
CA GLY A 196 13.60 -6.31 -29.00
C GLY A 196 13.10 -6.54 -27.57
N ASN A 197 12.03 -5.85 -27.16
CA ASN A 197 11.43 -5.96 -25.82
C ASN A 197 12.43 -5.69 -24.68
N ARG A 198 13.22 -4.63 -24.85
CA ARG A 198 14.22 -4.19 -23.88
C ARG A 198 13.83 -2.87 -23.25
N LEU A 199 14.26 -2.67 -22.02
CA LEU A 199 14.00 -1.47 -21.24
C LEU A 199 15.35 -0.93 -20.73
N ARG A 200 15.69 0.31 -21.06
CA ARG A 200 16.79 1.00 -20.39
C ARG A 200 16.24 1.76 -19.19
N ILE A 201 16.80 1.48 -18.03
CA ILE A 201 16.57 2.21 -16.79
C ILE A 201 17.76 3.14 -16.60
N PHE A 202 17.52 4.44 -16.42
CA PHE A 202 18.57 5.46 -16.30
C PHE A 202 18.25 6.54 -15.26
N ASP A 203 19.18 7.49 -15.10
CA ASP A 203 19.23 8.46 -13.99
C ASP A 203 19.41 7.82 -12.61
N LEU A 204 20.02 6.63 -12.58
CA LEU A 204 20.38 5.93 -11.35
C LEU A 204 21.49 6.68 -10.62
N HIS A 205 21.47 6.62 -9.29
CA HIS A 205 22.43 7.25 -8.41
C HIS A 205 23.47 6.22 -7.92
N PRO A 206 24.68 6.11 -8.50
CA PRO A 206 25.57 4.96 -8.28
C PRO A 206 25.93 4.66 -6.82
N ASN A 207 26.02 5.69 -5.97
CA ASN A 207 26.32 5.50 -4.54
C ASN A 207 25.14 4.92 -3.74
N LYS A 208 23.93 4.98 -4.28
CA LYS A 208 22.71 4.40 -3.71
C LYS A 208 22.31 3.15 -4.48
N ASP A 209 22.49 3.16 -5.78
CA ASP A 209 21.86 2.25 -6.73
C ASP A 209 22.86 1.25 -7.37
N GLY A 210 24.17 1.49 -7.24
CA GLY A 210 25.23 0.82 -8.01
C GLY A 210 25.62 -0.59 -7.56
N GLY A 211 24.72 -1.36 -6.96
CA GLY A 211 24.98 -2.74 -6.48
C GLY A 211 24.69 -3.85 -7.49
N GLU A 212 24.04 -3.53 -8.61
CA GLU A 212 23.54 -4.48 -9.62
C GLU A 212 24.63 -5.21 -10.39
N GLN A 213 24.33 -6.40 -10.91
CA GLN A 213 25.26 -7.23 -11.67
C GLN A 213 24.61 -7.70 -12.97
N LEU A 214 25.44 -7.96 -13.98
CA LEU A 214 24.97 -8.63 -15.20
C LEU A 214 24.37 -9.99 -14.83
N GLY A 215 23.18 -10.28 -15.36
CA GLY A 215 22.42 -11.48 -15.05
C GLY A 215 21.43 -11.33 -13.89
N ASP A 216 21.48 -10.25 -13.11
CA ASP A 216 20.44 -9.94 -12.12
C ASP A 216 19.08 -9.78 -12.78
N THR A 217 18.03 -10.00 -12.01
CA THR A 217 16.65 -9.80 -12.46
C THR A 217 16.07 -8.53 -11.87
N VAL A 218 15.55 -7.65 -12.72
CA VAL A 218 14.77 -6.48 -12.33
C VAL A 218 13.30 -6.84 -12.34
N VAL A 219 12.58 -6.48 -11.28
CA VAL A 219 11.12 -6.32 -11.29
C VAL A 219 10.80 -4.84 -11.24
N ILE A 220 9.91 -4.38 -12.13
CA ILE A 220 9.44 -3.00 -12.18
C ILE A 220 7.93 -2.98 -12.46
N SER A 221 7.22 -2.01 -11.89
CA SER A 221 5.80 -1.83 -12.13
C SER A 221 5.48 -1.71 -13.62
N SER A 222 4.32 -2.24 -14.00
CA SER A 222 3.75 -2.13 -15.33
C SER A 222 2.27 -1.85 -15.27
N GLU A 223 1.76 -1.23 -16.32
CA GLU A 223 0.38 -0.80 -16.42
C GLU A 223 -0.25 -1.33 -17.70
N HIS A 224 -1.43 -1.93 -17.57
CA HIS A 224 -2.32 -2.32 -18.65
C HIS A 224 -3.73 -1.84 -18.29
N LEU A 225 -4.12 -0.70 -18.84
CA LEU A 225 -5.40 -0.04 -18.55
C LEU A 225 -6.01 0.50 -19.84
N THR A 226 -7.33 0.42 -19.95
CA THR A 226 -8.10 1.12 -20.98
C THR A 226 -8.89 2.31 -20.43
N GLY A 227 -9.09 2.35 -19.10
CA GLY A 227 -9.89 3.35 -18.41
C GLY A 227 -9.16 4.05 -17.27
N ARG A 228 -9.93 4.36 -16.21
CA ARG A 228 -9.43 5.05 -15.02
C ARG A 228 -8.48 4.13 -14.23
N TYR A 229 -7.30 4.64 -13.89
CA TYR A 229 -6.43 4.01 -12.91
C TYR A 229 -6.93 4.30 -11.50
N ASP A 230 -7.24 3.24 -10.77
CA ASP A 230 -7.45 3.25 -9.35
C ASP A 230 -6.48 2.26 -8.70
N PRO A 231 -5.57 2.72 -7.82
CA PRO A 231 -4.58 1.83 -7.21
C PRO A 231 -5.22 0.87 -6.20
N HIS A 232 -4.38 -0.09 -5.76
CA HIS A 232 -4.63 -1.09 -4.71
C HIS A 232 -5.50 -2.28 -5.16
N ALA A 233 -5.36 -3.46 -4.55
CA ALA A 233 -6.18 -4.62 -4.92
C ALA A 233 -7.53 -4.57 -4.20
N VAL A 234 -7.55 -4.60 -2.87
CA VAL A 234 -8.75 -4.53 -2.03
C VAL A 234 -8.72 -3.23 -1.23
N HIS A 235 -9.69 -2.36 -1.46
CA HIS A 235 -9.81 -1.07 -0.79
C HIS A 235 -11.11 -0.99 0.02
N LEU A 236 -10.99 -0.65 1.30
CA LEU A 236 -12.10 -0.32 2.18
C LEU A 236 -12.11 1.19 2.43
N ASP A 237 -13.16 1.89 2.02
CA ASP A 237 -13.32 3.33 2.28
C ASP A 237 -14.57 3.57 3.13
N GLY A 238 -14.41 4.24 4.27
CA GLY A 238 -15.52 4.58 5.18
C GLY A 238 -16.29 3.37 5.73
N CYS A 239 -15.67 2.19 5.81
CA CYS A 239 -16.32 0.98 6.28
C CYS A 239 -16.20 0.80 7.82
N THR A 240 -17.12 0.06 8.42
CA THR A 240 -17.07 -0.29 9.86
C THR A 240 -17.28 -1.78 10.05
N GLY A 241 -16.39 -2.43 10.80
CA GLY A 241 -16.55 -3.85 11.17
C GLY A 241 -16.40 -4.84 10.00
N THR A 242 -15.71 -4.46 8.92
CA THR A 242 -15.50 -5.36 7.78
C THR A 242 -14.60 -6.54 8.16
N VAL A 243 -14.97 -7.75 7.77
CA VAL A 243 -14.16 -8.96 7.96
C VAL A 243 -13.70 -9.48 6.60
N ILE A 244 -12.39 -9.51 6.39
CA ILE A 244 -11.75 -10.16 5.24
C ILE A 244 -11.09 -11.43 5.75
N GLU A 245 -11.56 -12.58 5.29
CA GLU A 245 -11.19 -13.89 5.85
C GLU A 245 -10.79 -14.87 4.75
N ASP A 246 -9.66 -15.56 4.91
CA ASP A 246 -9.19 -16.58 3.96
C ASP A 246 -9.03 -16.05 2.52
N VAL A 247 -8.66 -14.77 2.35
CA VAL A 247 -8.45 -14.14 1.04
C VAL A 247 -6.97 -14.18 0.65
N THR A 248 -6.69 -14.64 -0.57
CA THR A 248 -5.34 -14.72 -1.15
C THR A 248 -5.16 -13.67 -2.24
N LEU A 249 -4.05 -12.91 -2.21
CA LEU A 249 -3.64 -11.99 -3.28
C LEU A 249 -2.30 -12.44 -3.87
N TYR A 250 -2.23 -12.59 -5.19
CA TYR A 250 -0.99 -12.93 -5.90
C TYR A 250 -0.32 -11.75 -6.61
N ALA A 251 -1.07 -10.67 -6.83
CA ALA A 251 -0.59 -9.44 -7.44
C ALA A 251 -1.44 -8.23 -7.03
N SER A 252 -0.85 -7.03 -7.09
CA SER A 252 -1.56 -5.75 -6.97
C SER A 252 -0.82 -4.63 -7.68
N PRO A 253 -1.52 -3.68 -8.34
CA PRO A 253 -0.94 -2.46 -8.90
C PRO A 253 -0.27 -1.57 -7.85
N CYS A 254 -0.65 -1.69 -6.58
CA CYS A 254 -0.05 -0.96 -5.46
C CYS A 254 -0.20 -1.79 -4.17
N PHE A 255 -0.98 -1.32 -3.19
CA PHE A 255 -1.21 -2.03 -1.92
C PHE A 255 -2.10 -3.26 -2.08
N GLY A 256 -1.93 -4.25 -1.22
CA GLY A 256 -2.79 -5.44 -1.18
C GLY A 256 -4.15 -5.12 -0.59
N PHE A 257 -4.18 -4.98 0.73
CA PHE A 257 -5.33 -4.56 1.52
C PHE A 257 -5.11 -3.13 2.00
N TYR A 258 -5.91 -2.20 1.49
CA TYR A 258 -5.90 -0.81 1.92
C TYR A 258 -7.21 -0.48 2.61
N GLU A 259 -7.13 0.13 3.79
CA GLU A 259 -8.28 0.75 4.42
C GLU A 259 -8.04 2.24 4.66
N GLU A 260 -9.03 3.05 4.28
CA GLU A 260 -9.04 4.49 4.45
C GLU A 260 -10.33 4.88 5.18
N ARG A 261 -10.21 5.65 6.27
CA ARG A 261 -11.35 6.10 7.11
C ARG A 261 -12.27 4.96 7.57
N SER A 262 -11.78 3.73 7.54
CA SER A 262 -12.51 2.55 7.97
C SER A 262 -12.09 2.17 9.38
N SER A 263 -13.00 1.62 10.18
CA SER A 263 -12.74 1.36 11.60
C SER A 263 -13.12 -0.07 11.99
N GLY A 264 -12.24 -0.72 12.77
CA GLY A 264 -12.48 -2.04 13.33
C GLY A 264 -12.50 -3.16 12.28
N SER A 265 -11.77 -3.00 11.18
CA SER A 265 -11.64 -4.06 10.18
C SER A 265 -10.86 -5.25 10.75
N VAL A 266 -11.21 -6.46 10.29
CA VAL A 266 -10.53 -7.69 10.67
C VAL A 266 -10.03 -8.41 9.42
N TYR A 267 -8.73 -8.58 9.31
CA TYR A 267 -8.06 -9.42 8.33
C TYR A 267 -7.66 -10.72 9.02
N ARG A 268 -8.19 -11.85 8.56
CA ARG A 268 -7.96 -13.15 9.20
C ARG A 268 -7.52 -14.19 8.19
N ARG A 269 -6.35 -14.80 8.40
CA ARG A 269 -5.79 -15.84 7.53
C ARG A 269 -5.72 -15.39 6.06
N CYS A 270 -5.46 -14.11 5.84
CA CYS A 270 -5.20 -13.58 4.51
C CYS A 270 -3.77 -13.91 4.08
N VAL A 271 -3.58 -14.18 2.80
CA VAL A 271 -2.30 -14.60 2.22
C VAL A 271 -1.91 -13.66 1.10
N ILE A 272 -0.69 -13.13 1.14
CA ILE A 272 -0.04 -12.43 0.03
C ILE A 272 1.24 -13.20 -0.30
N ASP A 273 1.31 -13.72 -1.52
CA ASP A 273 2.47 -14.46 -2.00
C ASP A 273 2.62 -14.31 -3.51
N ARG A 274 3.73 -14.78 -4.06
CA ARG A 274 4.00 -14.79 -5.51
C ARG A 274 3.67 -16.16 -6.11
N LYS A 275 3.19 -16.18 -7.35
CA LYS A 275 3.07 -17.44 -8.11
C LYS A 275 4.44 -17.91 -8.62
N PRO A 276 4.62 -19.21 -8.90
CA PRO A 276 5.85 -19.73 -9.49
C PRO A 276 6.30 -18.94 -10.73
N GLY A 277 7.59 -18.66 -10.81
CA GLY A 277 8.20 -17.87 -11.90
C GLY A 277 8.17 -16.36 -11.69
N ARG A 278 7.38 -15.84 -10.73
CA ARG A 278 7.39 -14.41 -10.35
C ARG A 278 8.36 -14.20 -9.19
N LEU A 279 9.09 -13.09 -9.20
CA LEU A 279 9.90 -12.70 -8.04
C LEU A 279 9.16 -11.82 -7.03
N HIS A 280 8.02 -11.25 -7.44
CA HIS A 280 7.26 -10.25 -6.70
C HIS A 280 5.81 -10.68 -6.50
N SER A 281 5.22 -10.27 -5.38
CA SER A 281 3.78 -10.36 -5.13
C SER A 281 3.12 -9.02 -5.48
N LEU A 282 3.30 -7.98 -4.66
CA LEU A 282 2.63 -6.68 -4.82
C LEU A 282 3.63 -5.56 -5.10
N ASN A 283 3.21 -4.53 -5.84
CA ASN A 283 4.06 -3.37 -6.14
C ASN A 283 4.40 -2.51 -4.90
N ALA A 284 3.61 -2.59 -3.84
CA ALA A 284 3.84 -1.84 -2.60
C ALA A 284 3.33 -2.63 -1.37
N ASP A 285 2.78 -1.95 -0.38
CA ASP A 285 2.46 -2.47 0.95
C ASP A 285 1.44 -3.64 0.93
N ALA A 286 1.55 -4.57 1.88
CA ALA A 286 0.55 -5.64 2.03
C ALA A 286 -0.72 -5.18 2.74
N PHE A 287 -0.61 -4.67 3.97
CA PHE A 287 -1.71 -4.10 4.74
C PHE A 287 -1.41 -2.63 5.03
N HIS A 288 -2.31 -1.73 4.65
CA HIS A 288 -2.12 -0.31 4.88
C HIS A 288 -3.40 0.28 5.45
N SER A 289 -3.30 0.96 6.59
CA SER A 289 -4.45 1.58 7.29
C SER A 289 -4.22 3.06 7.47
N LYS A 290 -5.18 3.86 7.00
CA LYS A 290 -5.18 5.32 7.13
C LYS A 290 -6.46 5.83 7.74
N PHE A 291 -6.32 6.70 8.74
CA PHE A 291 -7.41 7.45 9.37
C PHE A 291 -8.45 6.60 10.12
N ALA A 292 -8.09 5.38 10.52
CA ALA A 292 -8.95 4.51 11.29
C ALA A 292 -9.15 5.06 12.72
N ARG A 293 -10.40 5.05 13.22
CA ARG A 293 -10.68 5.39 14.63
C ARG A 293 -10.37 4.22 15.57
N VAL A 294 -10.71 3.01 15.11
CA VAL A 294 -10.33 1.75 15.74
C VAL A 294 -9.45 1.00 14.75
N GLY A 295 -8.24 0.68 15.18
CA GLY A 295 -7.21 0.05 14.36
C GLY A 295 -7.59 -1.33 13.83
N PRO A 296 -6.93 -1.77 12.74
CA PRO A 296 -7.19 -3.07 12.15
C PRO A 296 -6.74 -4.21 13.07
N GLN A 297 -7.43 -5.33 12.93
CA GLN A 297 -7.06 -6.61 13.52
C GLN A 297 -6.47 -7.50 12.42
N ILE A 298 -5.14 -7.66 12.38
CA ILE A 298 -4.43 -8.49 11.40
C ILE A 298 -4.01 -9.77 12.11
N LEU A 299 -4.74 -10.85 11.84
CA LEU A 299 -4.71 -12.08 12.64
C LEU A 299 -4.37 -13.30 11.79
N SER A 300 -3.28 -13.96 12.14
CA SER A 300 -2.83 -15.20 11.47
C SER A 300 -2.66 -15.04 9.95
N CYS A 301 -2.26 -13.86 9.49
CA CYS A 301 -2.03 -13.56 8.08
C CYS A 301 -0.59 -13.88 7.67
N SER A 302 -0.36 -14.11 6.39
CA SER A 302 0.98 -14.20 5.83
C SER A 302 1.16 -13.25 4.65
N ALA A 303 2.28 -12.56 4.58
CA ALA A 303 2.59 -11.69 3.46
C ALA A 303 4.08 -11.68 3.14
N GLY A 304 4.45 -11.90 1.89
CA GLY A 304 5.85 -11.78 1.49
C GLY A 304 6.05 -11.32 0.05
N TRP A 305 7.30 -11.01 -0.27
CA TRP A 305 7.76 -10.67 -1.63
C TRP A 305 7.14 -9.40 -2.22
N MET A 306 6.64 -8.48 -1.39
CA MET A 306 6.05 -7.23 -1.85
C MET A 306 7.07 -6.08 -1.91
N GLY A 307 6.73 -5.03 -2.66
CA GLY A 307 7.63 -3.91 -2.99
C GLY A 307 7.77 -2.84 -1.92
N ASP A 308 7.08 -2.99 -0.78
CA ASP A 308 7.19 -2.08 0.37
C ASP A 308 6.84 -2.81 1.67
N ASP A 309 6.26 -2.13 2.65
CA ASP A 309 5.99 -2.64 3.99
C ASP A 309 5.01 -3.82 4.02
N ALA A 310 5.16 -4.72 4.99
CA ALA A 310 4.11 -5.70 5.23
C ALA A 310 2.89 -5.05 5.89
N VAL A 311 3.11 -4.16 6.85
CA VAL A 311 2.04 -3.41 7.52
C VAL A 311 2.44 -1.94 7.69
N ASN A 312 1.55 -1.00 7.37
CA ASN A 312 1.68 0.42 7.74
C ASN A 312 0.35 0.94 8.31
N ILE A 313 0.37 1.42 9.56
CA ILE A 313 -0.80 1.99 10.26
C ILE A 313 -0.49 3.43 10.64
N CYS A 314 -1.21 4.39 10.08
CA CYS A 314 -0.91 5.81 10.29
C CYS A 314 -2.07 6.80 10.10
N GLY A 315 -1.89 8.01 10.64
CA GLY A 315 -2.66 9.20 10.27
C GLY A 315 -1.90 10.11 9.30
N SER A 316 -2.35 11.36 9.14
CA SER A 316 -1.57 12.40 8.47
C SER A 316 -1.19 13.54 9.41
N TYR A 317 0.01 14.08 9.21
CA TYR A 317 0.39 15.38 9.76
C TYR A 317 -0.01 16.49 8.78
N HIS A 318 -0.38 17.63 9.33
CA HIS A 318 -0.57 18.88 8.61
C HIS A 318 0.42 19.91 9.14
N VAL A 319 0.93 20.76 8.25
CA VAL A 319 2.01 21.69 8.59
C VAL A 319 1.41 22.96 9.18
N VAL A 320 1.84 23.33 10.37
CA VAL A 320 1.46 24.58 11.02
C VAL A 320 2.22 25.73 10.38
N THR A 321 1.48 26.77 10.01
CA THR A 321 2.00 27.96 9.32
C THR A 321 1.85 29.24 10.13
N GLY A 322 1.00 29.24 11.16
CA GLY A 322 0.84 30.35 12.08
C GLY A 322 -0.05 29.97 13.27
N VAL A 323 0.15 30.66 14.40
CA VAL A 323 -0.66 30.52 15.61
C VAL A 323 -0.99 31.91 16.15
N GLU A 324 -2.26 32.15 16.45
CA GLU A 324 -2.76 33.36 17.12
C GLU A 324 -3.68 32.94 18.27
N GLY A 325 -3.15 32.94 19.49
CA GLY A 325 -3.88 32.41 20.65
C GLY A 325 -4.20 30.93 20.48
N ASP A 326 -5.49 30.58 20.50
CA ASP A 326 -6.04 29.25 20.31
C ASP A 326 -6.30 28.89 18.84
N ARG A 327 -6.04 29.82 17.90
CA ARG A 327 -6.26 29.62 16.47
C ARG A 327 -4.97 29.23 15.77
N VAL A 328 -4.95 28.01 15.22
CA VAL A 328 -3.81 27.42 14.51
C VAL A 328 -4.11 27.36 13.02
N ARG A 329 -3.31 28.06 12.21
CA ARG A 329 -3.39 28.00 10.76
C ARG A 329 -2.52 26.86 10.23
N VAL A 330 -3.09 25.97 9.43
CA VAL A 330 -2.41 24.78 8.91
C VAL A 330 -2.50 24.70 7.39
N LEU A 331 -1.50 24.09 6.76
CA LEU A 331 -1.60 23.53 5.41
C LEU A 331 -1.89 22.04 5.48
N ALA A 332 -3.02 21.65 4.92
CA ALA A 332 -3.44 20.25 4.92
C ALA A 332 -2.69 19.46 3.83
N LYS A 333 -2.22 18.27 4.19
CA LYS A 333 -1.63 17.30 3.27
C LYS A 333 -2.76 16.68 2.44
N ARG A 334 -2.91 17.06 1.17
CA ARG A 334 -4.04 16.71 0.28
C ARG A 334 -5.35 17.35 0.76
N SER A 335 -5.93 16.80 1.81
CA SER A 335 -7.19 17.20 2.44
C SER A 335 -7.03 17.17 3.95
N LEU A 336 -7.85 17.95 4.66
CA LEU A 336 -7.87 17.91 6.11
C LEU A 336 -8.66 16.67 6.56
N ASP A 337 -8.03 15.79 7.33
CA ASP A 337 -8.68 14.62 7.95
C ASP A 337 -9.10 14.84 9.41
N ILE A 338 -8.72 15.97 9.99
CA ILE A 338 -9.12 16.41 11.33
C ILE A 338 -10.57 16.92 11.31
N GLU A 339 -11.38 16.49 12.28
CA GLU A 339 -12.76 16.97 12.47
C GLU A 339 -12.96 17.71 13.81
N VAL A 340 -14.04 18.50 13.90
CA VAL A 340 -14.46 19.13 15.18
C VAL A 340 -14.77 18.03 16.19
N GLY A 341 -14.22 18.18 17.40
CA GLY A 341 -14.31 17.20 18.48
C GLY A 341 -13.20 16.16 18.49
N ASP A 342 -12.36 16.07 17.46
CA ASP A 342 -11.18 15.19 17.52
C ASP A 342 -10.15 15.75 18.52
N THR A 343 -9.45 14.85 19.21
CA THR A 343 -8.23 15.17 19.97
C THR A 343 -7.03 15.17 19.01
N VAL A 344 -6.15 16.16 19.12
CA VAL A 344 -4.99 16.32 18.24
C VAL A 344 -3.66 16.22 18.98
N GLN A 345 -2.72 15.54 18.33
CA GLN A 345 -1.31 15.54 18.68
C GLN A 345 -0.62 16.76 18.05
N LEU A 346 0.25 17.41 18.82
CA LEU A 346 0.99 18.60 18.41
C LEU A 346 2.48 18.38 18.65
N LEU A 347 3.29 18.62 17.62
CA LEU A 347 4.75 18.63 17.71
C LEU A 347 5.28 19.94 17.15
N ASP A 348 6.22 20.57 17.85
CA ASP A 348 6.91 21.72 17.29
C ASP A 348 7.94 21.33 16.21
N ARG A 349 8.57 22.34 15.59
CA ARG A 349 9.52 22.15 14.49
C ARG A 349 10.71 21.26 14.86
N ASP A 350 11.06 21.19 16.14
CA ASP A 350 12.21 20.42 16.64
C ASP A 350 11.79 19.04 17.16
N GLY A 351 10.51 18.68 17.00
CA GLY A 351 9.96 17.39 17.41
C GLY A 351 9.54 17.32 18.87
N ARG A 352 9.48 18.44 19.60
CA ARG A 352 9.01 18.44 20.98
C ARG A 352 7.50 18.26 21.02
N ARG A 353 7.04 17.34 21.87
CA ARG A 353 5.62 17.16 22.15
C ARG A 353 5.05 18.33 22.94
N LEU A 354 3.93 18.87 22.44
CA LEU A 354 3.10 19.85 23.15
C LEU A 354 1.88 19.13 23.77
N PRO A 355 1.20 19.74 24.75
CA PRO A 355 -0.05 19.18 25.28
C PRO A 355 -1.05 18.90 24.15
N GLU A 356 -1.73 17.77 24.24
CA GLU A 356 -2.83 17.47 23.34
C GLU A 356 -3.96 18.49 23.51
N ALA A 357 -4.75 18.66 22.45
CA ALA A 357 -5.81 19.64 22.40
C ALA A 357 -7.06 19.05 21.75
N THR A 358 -8.23 19.62 22.05
CA THR A 358 -9.50 19.31 21.40
C THR A 358 -9.79 20.33 20.31
N VAL A 359 -10.23 19.88 19.14
CA VAL A 359 -10.66 20.77 18.05
C VAL A 359 -12.06 21.31 18.31
N LEU A 360 -12.19 22.63 18.45
CA LEU A 360 -13.46 23.31 18.73
C LEU A 360 -14.14 23.85 17.46
N ALA A 361 -13.36 24.28 16.47
CA ALA A 361 -13.88 24.79 15.20
C ALA A 361 -12.84 24.63 14.08
N ILE A 362 -13.33 24.49 12.85
CA ILE A 362 -12.51 24.44 11.63
C ILE A 362 -13.11 25.38 10.60
N GLU A 363 -12.30 26.28 10.08
CA GLU A 363 -12.67 27.23 9.03
C GLU A 363 -11.72 27.06 7.83
N SER A 364 -12.24 27.18 6.61
CA SER A 364 -11.39 27.26 5.43
C SER A 364 -10.69 28.62 5.41
N ASP A 365 -9.36 28.61 5.27
CA ASP A 365 -8.54 29.83 5.25
C ASP A 365 -7.97 30.14 3.85
N GLY A 366 -8.32 29.33 2.86
CA GLY A 366 -7.95 29.55 1.46
C GLY A 366 -6.85 28.61 1.00
N THR A 367 -5.77 29.16 0.44
CA THR A 367 -4.70 28.38 -0.20
C THR A 367 -3.33 28.79 0.31
N ARG A 368 -2.35 27.91 0.08
CA ARG A 368 -0.92 28.15 0.31
C ARG A 368 -0.48 29.49 -0.27
N THR A 369 0.23 30.28 0.54
CA THR A 369 0.78 31.59 0.18
C THR A 369 2.25 31.50 -0.28
N ASP A 370 2.79 32.61 -0.79
CA ASP A 370 4.22 32.70 -1.12
C ASP A 370 5.12 32.62 0.13
N ALA A 371 4.65 33.14 1.27
CA ALA A 371 5.36 33.03 2.53
C ALA A 371 5.41 31.57 3.01
N ASP A 372 4.28 30.87 2.93
CA ASP A 372 4.23 29.43 3.21
C ASP A 372 5.19 28.65 2.32
N THR A 373 5.24 28.99 1.03
CA THR A 373 6.13 28.34 0.06
C THR A 373 7.59 28.45 0.45
N ARG A 374 8.06 29.66 0.80
CA ARG A 374 9.44 29.86 1.27
C ARG A 374 9.71 29.10 2.56
N GLY A 375 8.78 29.11 3.51
CA GLY A 375 8.94 28.37 4.76
C GLY A 375 9.01 26.85 4.56
N LEU A 376 8.21 26.29 3.65
CA LEU A 376 8.24 24.86 3.32
C LEU A 376 9.56 24.42 2.68
N GLU A 377 10.33 25.32 2.05
CA GLU A 377 11.66 25.02 1.51
C GLU A 377 12.69 24.73 2.61
N GLU A 378 12.47 25.22 3.83
CA GLU A 378 13.33 24.99 4.99
C GLU A 378 13.00 23.69 5.75
N LEU A 379 11.88 23.04 5.44
CA LEU A 379 11.46 21.81 6.09
C LEU A 379 12.00 20.60 5.34
N ASN A 380 12.41 19.58 6.10
CA ASN A 380 12.80 18.28 5.55
C ASN A 380 11.58 17.46 5.14
N ILE A 381 10.83 17.94 4.14
CA ILE A 381 9.65 17.27 3.57
C ILE A 381 9.96 16.96 2.11
N LEU A 382 9.60 15.75 1.68
CA LEU A 382 9.84 15.34 0.30
C LEU A 382 9.17 16.29 -0.69
N PRO A 383 9.83 16.64 -1.82
CA PRO A 383 9.25 17.57 -2.79
C PRO A 383 7.83 17.17 -3.27
N PRO A 384 7.54 15.89 -3.59
CA PRO A 384 6.19 15.49 -3.96
C PRO A 384 5.16 15.70 -2.85
N VAL A 385 5.55 15.59 -1.58
CA VAL A 385 4.67 15.82 -0.42
C VAL A 385 4.41 17.30 -0.22
N ARG A 386 5.40 18.17 -0.44
CA ARG A 386 5.22 19.64 -0.41
C ARG A 386 4.20 20.11 -1.44
N GLU A 387 4.17 19.48 -2.62
CA GLU A 387 3.17 19.79 -3.65
C GLU A 387 1.73 19.41 -3.25
N LEU A 388 1.53 18.57 -2.23
CA LEU A 388 0.21 18.23 -1.71
C LEU A 388 -0.35 19.28 -0.73
N LEU A 389 0.50 20.17 -0.20
CA LEU A 389 0.16 21.17 0.81
C LEU A 389 -0.44 22.43 0.16
N LYS A 390 -1.66 22.33 -0.38
CA LYS A 390 -2.27 23.39 -1.20
C LYS A 390 -3.32 24.22 -0.48
N ARG A 391 -4.08 23.62 0.43
CA ARG A 391 -5.23 24.23 1.09
C ARG A 391 -4.89 24.60 2.53
N SER A 392 -5.29 25.80 2.95
CA SER A 392 -5.14 26.25 4.33
C SER A 392 -6.46 26.17 5.09
N TYR A 393 -6.33 25.89 6.38
CA TYR A 393 -7.44 25.86 7.33
C TYR A 393 -7.03 26.57 8.61
N LEU A 394 -8.00 27.14 9.29
CA LEU A 394 -7.85 27.70 10.63
C LEU A 394 -8.59 26.81 11.62
N ILE A 395 -7.83 26.23 12.54
CA ILE A 395 -8.32 25.29 13.54
C ILE A 395 -8.31 26.00 14.89
N THR A 396 -9.47 26.10 15.53
CA THR A 396 -9.57 26.62 16.90
C THR A 396 -9.46 25.46 17.87
N LEU A 397 -8.54 25.55 18.82
CA LEU A 397 -8.28 24.54 19.84
C LEU A 397 -8.83 24.99 21.21
N ASP A 398 -8.94 24.08 22.16
CA ASP A 398 -9.27 24.38 23.56
C ASP A 398 -8.09 24.93 24.38
N VAL A 399 -6.90 24.97 23.78
CA VAL A 399 -5.66 25.53 24.33
C VAL A 399 -5.01 26.48 23.34
N ALA A 400 -4.16 27.39 23.83
CA ALA A 400 -3.29 28.21 23.00
C ALA A 400 -1.89 27.57 22.92
N PRO A 401 -1.56 26.82 21.85
CA PRO A 401 -0.29 26.10 21.79
C PRO A 401 0.89 27.05 21.52
N GLU A 402 1.98 26.88 22.27
CA GLU A 402 3.25 27.57 22.01
C GLU A 402 4.01 26.87 20.88
N MET A 403 3.61 27.15 19.64
CA MET A 403 4.17 26.54 18.43
C MET A 403 4.41 27.57 17.33
N ALA A 404 5.47 27.36 16.54
CA ALA A 404 5.84 28.21 15.41
C ALA A 404 5.61 27.52 14.06
N PHE A 405 5.90 28.25 12.98
CA PHE A 405 5.94 27.70 11.62
C PHE A 405 6.79 26.42 11.57
N GLY A 406 6.30 25.40 10.89
CA GLY A 406 7.01 24.13 10.70
C GLY A 406 6.73 23.09 11.77
N GLY A 407 5.98 23.44 12.82
CA GLY A 407 5.32 22.43 13.66
C GLY A 407 4.28 21.63 12.88
N VAL A 408 3.82 20.53 13.47
CA VAL A 408 2.82 19.65 12.86
C VAL A 408 1.68 19.32 13.82
N ILE A 409 0.51 19.12 13.24
CA ILE A 409 -0.73 18.72 13.93
C ILE A 409 -1.33 17.50 13.23
N GLY A 410 -1.82 16.53 14.00
CA GLY A 410 -2.50 15.34 13.48
C GLY A 410 -3.59 14.86 14.44
N SER A 411 -4.64 14.22 13.93
CA SER A 411 -5.73 13.69 14.76
C SER A 411 -5.29 12.41 15.47
N SER A 412 -5.17 12.45 16.81
CA SER A 412 -4.92 11.28 17.65
C SER A 412 -6.04 10.24 17.56
N SER A 413 -7.26 10.71 17.24
CA SER A 413 -8.46 9.88 17.14
C SER A 413 -8.60 9.15 15.81
N ARG A 414 -7.62 9.29 14.89
CA ARG A 414 -7.65 8.77 13.50
C ARG A 414 -6.29 8.24 13.07
N MET A 415 -5.68 7.42 13.90
CA MET A 415 -4.35 6.85 13.63
C MET A 415 -4.38 5.33 13.48
N GLY A 416 -5.51 4.69 13.79
CA GLY A 416 -5.62 3.25 13.94
C GLY A 416 -5.24 2.76 15.33
N ASN A 417 -5.53 3.53 16.39
CA ASN A 417 -5.29 3.10 17.77
C ASN A 417 -6.11 1.85 18.12
N GLY A 418 -5.62 1.01 19.03
CA GLY A 418 -6.30 -0.24 19.39
C GLY A 418 -6.07 -1.37 18.37
N PHE A 419 -5.07 -1.25 17.51
CA PHE A 419 -4.77 -2.26 16.50
C PHE A 419 -4.19 -3.54 17.14
N THR A 420 -4.28 -4.66 16.41
CA THR A 420 -3.62 -5.90 16.79
C THR A 420 -3.01 -6.56 15.57
N ILE A 421 -1.73 -6.91 15.66
CA ILE A 421 -1.01 -7.68 14.65
C ILE A 421 -0.46 -8.92 15.35
N ARG A 422 -1.13 -10.06 15.13
CA ARG A 422 -0.88 -11.25 15.92
C ARG A 422 -0.81 -12.53 15.12
N ASP A 423 0.13 -13.39 15.51
CA ASP A 423 0.35 -14.73 14.93
C ASP A 423 0.62 -14.70 13.40
N CYS A 424 1.18 -13.60 12.88
CA CYS A 424 1.40 -13.41 11.44
C CYS A 424 2.80 -13.82 10.99
N THR A 425 2.97 -14.08 9.69
CA THR A 425 4.28 -14.33 9.06
C THR A 425 4.54 -13.32 7.95
N PHE A 426 5.55 -12.47 8.12
CA PHE A 426 5.91 -11.42 7.16
C PHE A 426 7.36 -11.54 6.70
N GLY A 427 7.66 -11.15 5.48
CA GLY A 427 9.07 -11.15 5.06
C GLY A 427 9.37 -11.05 3.58
N HIS A 428 10.66 -11.22 3.27
CA HIS A 428 11.22 -11.17 1.92
C HIS A 428 10.80 -9.93 1.15
N ASN A 429 10.66 -8.81 1.86
CA ASN A 429 10.11 -7.58 1.32
C ASN A 429 11.17 -6.49 1.26
N ARG A 430 10.99 -5.55 0.34
CA ARG A 430 11.98 -4.51 0.03
C ARG A 430 12.14 -3.46 1.14
N SER A 431 11.20 -3.35 2.08
CA SER A 431 11.13 -2.26 3.05
C SER A 431 11.02 -2.77 4.50
N ARG A 432 10.19 -2.14 5.34
CA ARG A 432 9.98 -2.54 6.74
C ARG A 432 9.05 -3.76 6.82
N GLY A 433 9.10 -4.51 7.90
CA GLY A 433 8.06 -5.50 8.20
C GLY A 433 6.78 -4.77 8.63
N ILE A 434 6.75 -4.30 9.86
CA ILE A 434 5.62 -3.61 10.49
C ILE A 434 6.03 -2.18 10.80
N LEU A 435 5.29 -1.20 10.26
CA LEU A 435 5.46 0.22 10.51
C LEU A 435 4.21 0.78 11.20
N VAL A 436 4.37 1.31 12.41
CA VAL A 436 3.26 1.79 13.24
C VAL A 436 3.50 3.23 13.67
N LYS A 437 2.44 4.03 13.55
CA LYS A 437 2.32 5.40 14.07
C LYS A 437 1.01 5.56 14.87
N ALA A 438 0.64 4.54 15.63
CA ALA A 438 -0.62 4.47 16.39
C ALA A 438 -0.37 3.98 17.82
N SER A 439 -1.34 4.20 18.71
CA SER A 439 -1.29 3.88 20.14
C SER A 439 -2.19 2.70 20.52
N ASP A 440 -2.15 2.28 21.79
CA ASP A 440 -3.01 1.25 22.38
C ASP A 440 -2.93 -0.11 21.64
N GLY A 441 -1.74 -0.45 21.13
CA GLY A 441 -1.56 -1.49 20.13
C GLY A 441 -0.84 -2.74 20.64
N GLU A 442 -1.08 -3.87 19.97
CA GLU A 442 -0.34 -5.11 20.21
C GLU A 442 0.31 -5.65 18.92
N ILE A 443 1.61 -5.94 19.01
CA ILE A 443 2.38 -6.67 17.99
C ILE A 443 2.94 -7.94 18.65
N SER A 444 2.28 -9.08 18.48
CA SER A 444 2.65 -10.29 19.21
C SER A 444 2.67 -11.60 18.42
N GLY A 445 3.57 -12.51 18.78
CA GLY A 445 3.62 -13.85 18.21
C GLY A 445 3.92 -13.90 16.71
N ASN A 446 4.46 -12.82 16.13
CA ASN A 446 4.72 -12.75 14.69
C ASN A 446 6.09 -13.31 14.34
N ARG A 447 6.22 -13.86 13.12
CA ARG A 447 7.51 -14.21 12.51
C ARG A 447 7.83 -13.23 11.39
N LEU A 448 8.95 -12.54 11.49
CA LEU A 448 9.45 -11.60 10.49
C LEU A 448 10.80 -12.08 9.95
N THR A 449 10.92 -12.22 8.63
CA THR A 449 12.12 -12.79 8.01
C THR A 449 12.55 -12.00 6.78
N ASP A 450 13.83 -11.62 6.68
CA ASP A 450 14.41 -11.00 5.47
C ASP A 450 13.69 -9.71 5.01
N SER A 451 13.14 -8.92 5.94
CA SER A 451 12.76 -7.52 5.65
C SER A 451 14.01 -6.69 5.44
N ARG A 452 14.11 -5.93 4.34
CA ARG A 452 15.35 -5.20 4.00
C ARG A 452 15.60 -3.93 4.81
N MET A 453 14.61 -3.44 5.53
CA MET A 453 14.77 -2.38 6.52
C MET A 453 14.50 -2.94 7.92
N GLN A 454 13.88 -2.14 8.79
CA GLN A 454 13.52 -2.58 10.13
C GLN A 454 12.42 -3.63 10.08
N ALA A 455 12.51 -4.67 10.90
CA ALA A 455 11.42 -5.65 10.98
C ALA A 455 10.19 -5.02 11.66
N ILE A 456 10.39 -4.30 12.76
CA ILE A 456 9.33 -3.51 13.43
C ILE A 456 9.85 -2.09 13.62
N LYS A 457 9.09 -1.09 13.15
CA LYS A 457 9.40 0.32 13.32
C LYS A 457 8.18 1.04 13.90
N VAL A 458 8.35 1.63 15.07
CA VAL A 458 7.37 2.54 15.68
C VAL A 458 7.94 3.94 15.58
N ALA A 459 7.48 4.71 14.60
CA ALA A 459 7.99 6.05 14.37
C ALA A 459 7.10 6.85 13.41
N PRO A 460 6.82 8.13 13.69
CA PRO A 460 6.35 9.08 12.69
C PRO A 460 7.32 9.17 11.50
N GLU A 461 6.79 9.50 10.32
CA GLU A 461 7.60 9.75 9.13
C GLU A 461 7.36 11.16 8.61
N TYR A 462 8.07 12.13 9.21
CA TYR A 462 7.92 13.56 8.93
C TYR A 462 8.17 13.92 7.46
N ILE A 463 9.13 13.25 6.81
CA ILE A 463 9.42 13.48 5.40
C ILE A 463 8.20 13.17 4.50
N TRP A 464 7.33 12.27 4.96
CA TRP A 464 6.09 11.83 4.33
C TRP A 464 4.84 12.50 4.93
N LEU A 465 4.99 13.27 6.02
CA LEU A 465 3.91 13.77 6.87
C LEU A 465 2.91 12.65 7.21
N GLU A 466 3.41 11.48 7.60
CA GLU A 466 2.60 10.42 8.22
C GLU A 466 2.69 10.57 9.73
N SER A 467 1.54 10.82 10.35
CA SER A 467 1.48 11.21 11.75
C SER A 467 1.43 10.05 12.71
N GLY A 468 1.93 10.33 13.92
CA GLY A 468 1.73 9.53 15.12
C GLY A 468 2.99 9.36 15.93
N TYR A 469 3.02 10.00 17.10
CA TYR A 469 3.71 9.36 18.20
C TYR A 469 2.79 8.31 18.82
N SER A 470 3.42 7.26 19.35
CA SER A 470 2.74 6.08 19.89
C SER A 470 2.85 6.04 21.39
N GLU A 471 1.76 5.60 22.03
CA GLU A 471 1.67 5.36 23.46
C GLU A 471 1.02 3.99 23.73
N ASP A 472 1.33 3.39 24.88
CA ASP A 472 0.68 2.17 25.39
C ASP A 472 0.70 1.02 24.37
N LEU A 473 1.90 0.62 23.97
CA LEU A 473 2.12 -0.40 22.94
C LEU A 473 2.95 -1.56 23.45
N ILE A 474 2.55 -2.78 23.11
CA ILE A 474 3.29 -4.00 23.45
C ILE A 474 3.83 -4.68 22.18
N ILE A 475 5.14 -4.91 22.15
CA ILE A 475 5.87 -5.71 21.15
C ILE A 475 6.41 -6.95 21.85
N ARG A 476 5.75 -8.10 21.69
CA ARG A 476 6.12 -9.30 22.43
C ARG A 476 6.13 -10.62 21.68
N ASP A 477 6.96 -11.55 22.14
CA ASP A 477 6.95 -12.93 21.66
C ASP A 477 7.13 -13.05 20.12
N ASN A 478 7.75 -12.06 19.48
CA ASN A 478 8.01 -12.08 18.04
C ASN A 478 9.34 -12.77 17.75
N ILE A 479 9.42 -13.45 16.60
CA ILE A 479 10.65 -14.04 16.06
C ILE A 479 11.08 -13.20 14.86
N ILE A 480 12.24 -12.56 14.96
CA ILE A 480 12.79 -11.70 13.90
C ILE A 480 14.12 -12.28 13.42
N GLU A 481 14.21 -12.55 12.12
CA GLU A 481 15.37 -13.19 11.51
C GLU A 481 15.86 -12.39 10.30
N ARG A 482 17.16 -12.08 10.27
CA ARG A 482 17.84 -11.37 9.16
C ARG A 482 17.16 -10.06 8.74
N PRO A 483 16.86 -9.12 9.66
CA PRO A 483 16.45 -7.78 9.25
C PRO A 483 17.62 -7.09 8.54
N GLY A 484 17.32 -6.25 7.53
CA GLY A 484 18.33 -5.46 6.82
C GLY A 484 18.72 -4.17 7.56
N ALA A 485 17.98 -3.80 8.60
CA ALA A 485 18.30 -2.75 9.56
C ALA A 485 18.07 -3.25 11.01
N GLN A 486 17.81 -2.35 11.96
CA GLN A 486 17.45 -2.72 13.33
C GLN A 486 16.26 -3.69 13.33
N ALA A 487 16.29 -4.72 14.17
CA ALA A 487 15.15 -5.62 14.32
C ALA A 487 13.91 -4.84 14.81
N ILE A 488 14.10 -4.01 15.83
CA ILE A 488 13.06 -3.13 16.38
C ILE A 488 13.63 -1.72 16.50
N LEU A 489 12.94 -0.74 15.93
CA LEU A 489 13.26 0.68 16.06
C LEU A 489 12.06 1.42 16.68
N ILE A 490 12.26 2.05 17.83
CA ILE A 490 11.41 3.13 18.32
C ILE A 490 12.11 4.42 17.89
N GLY A 491 11.53 5.15 16.95
CA GLY A 491 12.18 6.28 16.28
C GLY A 491 11.47 7.59 16.52
N ALA A 492 12.19 8.58 17.04
CA ALA A 492 11.70 9.94 17.20
C ALA A 492 12.35 10.90 16.20
N PHE A 493 11.75 12.08 16.04
CA PHE A 493 12.38 13.20 15.36
C PHE A 493 12.87 14.22 16.37
N GLY A 494 14.12 14.63 16.20
CA GLY A 494 14.78 15.50 17.18
C GLY A 494 15.15 14.75 18.47
N PRO A 495 15.61 15.48 19.49
CA PRO A 495 16.17 14.90 20.71
C PRO A 495 15.11 14.61 21.78
N TRP A 496 13.83 14.84 21.51
CA TRP A 496 12.77 14.80 22.52
C TRP A 496 12.09 13.44 22.57
N PRO A 497 11.72 12.96 23.77
CA PRO A 497 10.83 11.83 23.86
C PRO A 497 9.43 12.21 23.39
N ILE A 498 8.94 11.48 22.39
CA ILE A 498 7.58 11.64 21.84
C ILE A 498 6.72 10.41 22.10
N HIS A 499 7.33 9.24 22.17
CA HIS A 499 6.67 7.97 22.48
C HIS A 499 6.56 7.76 23.98
N ARG A 500 5.54 7.03 24.43
CA ARG A 500 5.43 6.63 25.84
C ARG A 500 5.00 5.19 26.04
N ALA A 501 5.39 4.59 27.17
CA ALA A 501 4.89 3.29 27.62
C ALA A 501 4.91 2.22 26.52
N ILE A 502 6.09 2.01 25.91
CA ILE A 502 6.28 0.97 24.90
C ILE A 502 7.10 -0.17 25.50
N ASP A 503 6.48 -1.34 25.55
CA ASP A 503 7.05 -2.55 26.10
C ASP A 503 7.56 -3.47 24.98
N ILE A 504 8.82 -3.93 25.09
CA ILE A 504 9.48 -4.84 24.17
C ILE A 504 9.91 -6.08 24.94
N ILE A 505 9.10 -7.15 24.87
CA ILE A 505 9.14 -8.26 25.82
C ILE A 505 9.31 -9.62 25.11
N ASN A 506 10.24 -10.47 25.56
CA ASN A 506 10.35 -11.87 25.12
C ASN A 506 10.49 -12.10 23.59
N ASN A 507 11.04 -11.14 22.86
CA ASN A 507 11.28 -11.31 21.42
C ASN A 507 12.56 -12.12 21.18
N THR A 508 12.57 -12.97 20.16
CA THR A 508 13.77 -13.67 19.68
C THR A 508 14.28 -13.01 18.42
N ILE A 509 15.50 -12.47 18.47
CA ILE A 509 16.13 -11.75 17.36
C ILE A 509 17.39 -12.49 16.93
N VAL A 510 17.43 -12.87 15.65
CA VAL A 510 18.60 -13.45 14.99
C VAL A 510 19.10 -12.48 13.91
N SER A 511 20.18 -11.76 14.20
CA SER A 511 20.66 -10.65 13.37
C SER A 511 22.17 -10.44 13.46
N ASP A 512 22.78 -10.06 12.34
CA ASP A 512 24.14 -9.50 12.29
C ASP A 512 24.15 -7.96 12.13
N VAL A 513 22.97 -7.34 12.15
CA VAL A 513 22.79 -5.88 12.14
C VAL A 513 22.69 -5.37 13.58
N PHE A 514 23.50 -4.36 13.90
CA PHE A 514 23.59 -3.77 15.24
C PHE A 514 23.38 -2.25 15.23
N PRO A 515 22.72 -1.69 16.26
CA PRO A 515 22.06 -2.40 17.36
C PRO A 515 20.87 -3.24 16.87
N CYS A 516 20.53 -4.30 17.60
CA CYS A 516 19.35 -5.10 17.29
C CYS A 516 18.06 -4.34 17.63
N ILE A 517 18.04 -3.68 18.78
CA ILE A 517 16.96 -2.77 19.18
C ILE A 517 17.54 -1.38 19.35
N GLU A 518 16.92 -0.39 18.72
CA GLU A 518 17.25 1.01 18.90
C GLU A 518 16.03 1.77 19.40
N ILE A 519 16.21 2.55 20.46
CA ILE A 519 15.18 3.34 21.10
C ILE A 519 15.62 4.79 21.10
N GLN A 520 14.85 5.62 20.41
CA GLN A 520 15.03 7.06 20.33
C GLN A 520 13.74 7.72 20.83
N GLY A 521 13.86 8.53 21.88
CA GLY A 521 12.74 9.36 22.33
C GLY A 521 11.52 8.58 22.85
N LEU A 522 11.77 7.63 23.75
CA LEU A 522 10.77 6.91 24.53
C LEU A 522 10.81 7.35 26.00
N ASP A 523 9.67 7.74 26.54
CA ASP A 523 9.48 8.02 27.98
C ASP A 523 8.60 6.94 28.59
N ASP A 524 9.15 6.18 29.55
CA ASP A 524 8.53 4.99 30.14
C ASP A 524 8.38 3.80 29.15
N GLY A 525 8.52 2.58 29.67
CA GLY A 525 8.52 1.34 28.87
C GLY A 525 9.57 0.32 29.32
N ILE A 526 9.30 -0.94 29.02
CA ILE A 526 10.09 -2.08 29.50
C ILE A 526 10.79 -2.78 28.33
N VAL A 527 12.09 -3.08 28.48
CA VAL A 527 12.81 -3.98 27.58
C VAL A 527 13.30 -5.19 28.38
N GLU A 528 12.57 -6.30 28.30
CA GLU A 528 12.86 -7.48 29.13
C GLU A 528 12.69 -8.82 28.38
N GLY A 529 13.40 -9.85 28.84
CA GLY A 529 13.23 -11.22 28.35
C GLY A 529 13.62 -11.49 26.90
N ASN A 530 14.08 -10.48 26.15
CA ASN A 530 14.49 -10.64 24.75
C ASN A 530 15.78 -11.47 24.61
N SER A 531 15.83 -12.35 23.61
CA SER A 531 16.99 -13.18 23.28
C SER A 531 17.62 -12.76 21.97
N PHE A 532 18.95 -12.63 21.92
CA PHE A 532 19.68 -12.11 20.78
C PHE A 532 20.78 -13.08 20.32
N HIS A 533 20.75 -13.43 19.05
CA HIS A 533 21.71 -14.34 18.43
C HIS A 533 22.21 -13.77 17.11
N ARG A 534 23.47 -14.03 16.78
CA ARG A 534 24.01 -13.84 15.44
C ARG A 534 23.53 -14.96 14.51
N LEU A 535 23.74 -14.80 13.21
CA LEU A 535 23.33 -15.83 12.24
C LEU A 535 24.10 -17.15 12.40
N ASP A 536 25.30 -17.12 12.97
CA ASP A 536 26.07 -18.32 13.33
C ASP A 536 25.66 -18.95 14.68
N GLY A 537 24.67 -18.37 15.37
CA GLY A 537 24.14 -18.82 16.66
C GLY A 537 24.88 -18.27 17.88
N SER A 538 25.98 -17.53 17.70
CA SER A 538 26.69 -16.89 18.82
C SER A 538 25.84 -15.78 19.48
N PRO A 539 26.04 -15.48 20.78
CA PRO A 539 25.32 -14.40 21.45
C PRO A 539 25.73 -13.02 20.92
N VAL A 540 24.86 -12.04 21.10
CA VAL A 540 25.11 -10.62 20.75
C VAL A 540 25.51 -9.82 21.99
N ASP A 541 26.62 -9.07 21.88
CA ASP A 541 27.02 -8.09 22.90
C ASP A 541 26.36 -6.72 22.64
N ASN A 542 25.88 -6.06 23.71
CA ASN A 542 25.20 -4.75 23.67
C ASN A 542 24.10 -4.63 22.58
N PRO A 543 23.09 -5.53 22.57
CA PRO A 543 22.09 -5.60 21.51
C PRO A 543 21.11 -4.42 21.48
N VAL A 544 21.03 -3.63 22.55
CA VAL A 544 20.04 -2.56 22.73
C VAL A 544 20.73 -1.22 22.92
N TRP A 545 20.39 -0.23 22.10
CA TRP A 545 20.83 1.16 22.26
C TRP A 545 19.65 2.06 22.59
N THR A 546 19.84 2.95 23.56
CA THR A 546 18.85 3.93 24.03
C THR A 546 19.46 5.33 23.97
N HIS A 547 18.74 6.28 23.38
CA HIS A 547 19.20 7.66 23.15
C HIS A 547 18.32 8.70 23.83
#